data_AF-A0AA39KS37-F1
#
_entry.id   AF-A0AA39KS37-F1
#
_cell.length_a   1.000
_cell.length_b   1.000
_cell.length_c   1.000
_cell.angle_alpha   90.00
_cell.angle_beta   90.00
_cell.angle_gamma   90.00
#
_symmetry.space_group_name_H-M   'P 1'
#
loop_
_entity.id
_entity.type
_entity.pdbx_description
1 polymer ?
#
loop_
_entity_poly.entity_id
_entity_poly.type
_entity_poly.pdbx_seq_one_letter_code
_entity_poly.pdbx_strand_id
1 'polypeptide(L)'
;MTSYNVIILFAIVAFVNSEIINFEECTYPEGTSLNCTIHEVRVNPCIEAAESKPCRIKQPSKASISFDYTANFQGDTLESCAYWTSKVIDLPLPGMDRNACATTTCPVQPGQKQTYHIELPISKTFPSKTYKVKWRLWNVQEQECCFIFQLKLHK
;
A
#
# COMPACT_ATOMS: atom_id res chain seq x y z
N MET A 1 16.91 1.75 -58.93
CA MET A 1 17.32 2.47 -57.70
C MET A 1 16.09 3.12 -57.11
N THR A 2 15.45 2.48 -56.13
CA THR A 2 14.35 3.08 -55.36
C THR A 2 14.56 2.67 -53.91
N SER A 3 15.24 3.54 -53.16
CA SER A 3 15.51 3.34 -51.74
C SER A 3 14.30 3.78 -50.94
N TYR A 4 13.64 2.84 -50.24
CA TYR A 4 12.60 3.14 -49.27
C TYR A 4 13.26 3.48 -47.92
N ASN A 5 13.10 4.72 -47.45
CA ASN A 5 13.48 5.11 -46.10
C ASN A 5 12.43 4.59 -45.11
N VAL A 6 12.78 3.55 -44.34
CA VAL A 6 11.96 3.07 -43.22
C VAL A 6 12.31 3.90 -42.00
N ILE A 7 11.41 4.81 -41.60
CA ILE A 7 11.53 5.56 -40.35
C ILE A 7 10.91 4.70 -39.23
N ILE A 8 11.73 4.12 -38.37
CA ILE A 8 11.30 3.39 -37.18
C ILE A 8 11.03 4.40 -36.06
N LEU A 9 9.76 4.62 -35.74
CA LEU A 9 9.33 5.45 -34.61
C LEU A 9 9.43 4.61 -33.31
N PHE A 10 10.50 4.78 -32.54
CA PHE A 10 10.63 4.15 -31.22
C PHE A 10 9.70 4.87 -30.23
N ALA A 11 8.52 4.29 -29.97
CA ALA A 11 7.66 4.74 -28.87
C ALA A 11 8.33 4.36 -27.54
N ILE A 12 8.87 5.36 -26.81
CA ILE A 12 9.39 5.17 -25.46
C ILE A 12 8.19 4.94 -24.54
N VAL A 13 7.86 3.67 -24.28
CA VAL A 13 6.90 3.31 -23.23
C VAL A 13 7.61 3.50 -21.90
N ALA A 14 7.27 4.57 -21.18
CA ALA A 14 7.73 4.75 -19.81
C ALA A 14 7.05 3.69 -18.92
N PHE A 15 7.79 2.64 -18.57
CA PHE A 15 7.34 1.68 -17.56
C PHE A 15 7.31 2.39 -16.20
N VAL A 16 6.11 2.73 -15.73
CA VAL A 16 5.88 3.19 -14.36
C VAL A 16 5.99 1.98 -13.46
N ASN A 17 7.20 1.66 -13.02
CA ASN A 17 7.41 0.60 -12.04
C ASN A 17 6.99 1.12 -10.66
N SER A 18 6.09 0.41 -10.01
CA SER A 18 5.83 0.60 -8.59
C SER A 18 6.96 -0.04 -7.80
N GLU A 19 7.59 0.70 -6.89
CA GLU A 19 8.74 0.20 -6.14
C GLU A 19 8.31 -0.54 -4.88
N ILE A 20 8.96 -1.67 -4.61
CA ILE A 20 8.72 -2.51 -3.44
C ILE A 20 9.48 -1.92 -2.26
N ILE A 21 8.78 -1.67 -1.16
CA ILE A 21 9.35 -1.07 0.05
C ILE A 21 9.56 -2.12 1.15
N ASN A 22 10.46 -1.81 2.08
CA ASN A 22 10.58 -2.57 3.33
C ASN A 22 9.41 -2.25 4.26
N PHE A 23 8.89 -3.27 4.93
CA PHE A 23 7.85 -3.16 5.94
C PHE A 23 8.17 -4.07 7.14
N GLU A 24 7.57 -3.74 8.28
CA GLU A 24 7.60 -4.50 9.51
C GLU A 24 6.24 -5.20 9.70
N GLU A 25 6.22 -6.41 10.23
CA GLU A 25 4.98 -7.05 10.66
C GLU A 25 4.42 -6.37 11.91
N CYS A 26 3.09 -6.38 12.06
CA CYS A 26 2.47 -5.89 13.29
C CYS A 26 2.74 -6.83 14.46
N THR A 27 2.94 -6.28 15.65
CA THR A 27 3.13 -7.05 16.88
C THR A 27 1.78 -7.44 17.47
N TYR A 28 1.63 -8.72 17.82
CA TYR A 28 0.46 -9.25 18.50
C TYR A 28 0.85 -9.86 19.85
N PRO A 29 -0.09 -9.96 20.81
CA PRO A 29 0.13 -10.73 22.04
C PRO A 29 0.56 -12.16 21.74
N GLU A 30 1.43 -12.73 22.58
CA GLU A 30 1.85 -14.12 22.44
C GLU A 30 0.64 -15.07 22.39
N GLY A 31 0.70 -16.06 21.48
CA GLY A 31 -0.39 -17.01 21.26
C GLY A 31 -1.47 -16.52 20.28
N THR A 32 -1.38 -15.29 19.77
CA THR A 32 -2.30 -14.82 18.70
C THR A 32 -1.94 -15.48 17.38
N SER A 33 -2.89 -16.21 16.78
CA SER A 33 -2.73 -16.76 15.44
C SER A 33 -2.82 -15.66 14.38
N LEU A 34 -1.75 -15.48 13.61
CA LEU A 34 -1.75 -14.58 12.45
C LEU A 34 -2.68 -15.14 11.38
N ASN A 35 -3.70 -14.36 11.03
CA ASN A 35 -4.70 -14.77 10.05
C ASN A 35 -4.33 -14.36 8.62
N CYS A 36 -3.15 -13.78 8.38
CA CYS A 36 -2.77 -13.31 7.07
C CYS A 36 -1.25 -13.15 6.91
N THR A 37 -0.76 -13.39 5.70
CA THR A 37 0.62 -13.14 5.27
C THR A 37 0.66 -11.97 4.30
N ILE A 38 1.52 -10.98 4.57
CA ILE A 38 1.85 -9.91 3.61
C ILE A 38 3.12 -10.32 2.87
N HIS A 39 3.07 -10.35 1.54
CA HIS A 39 4.18 -10.80 0.70
C HIS A 39 5.08 -9.65 0.26
N GLU A 40 4.46 -8.52 -0.10
CA GLU A 40 5.16 -7.36 -0.61
C GLU A 40 4.26 -6.12 -0.50
N VAL A 41 4.89 -4.98 -0.28
CA VAL A 41 4.24 -3.68 -0.20
C VAL A 41 4.90 -2.75 -1.19
N ARG A 42 4.08 -1.97 -1.87
CA ARG A 42 4.45 -1.14 -3.02
C ARG A 42 3.91 0.26 -2.86
N VAL A 43 4.77 1.26 -3.04
CA VAL A 43 4.41 2.69 -2.97
C VAL A 43 4.88 3.39 -4.24
N ASN A 44 4.01 4.21 -4.82
CA ASN A 44 4.35 5.00 -6.00
C ASN A 44 3.89 6.46 -5.82
N PRO A 45 4.77 7.46 -6.03
CA PRO A 45 6.20 7.34 -6.35
C PRO A 45 7.04 7.01 -5.12
N CYS A 46 8.12 6.22 -5.26
CA CYS A 46 9.04 5.93 -4.16
C CYS A 46 10.43 5.50 -4.63
N ILE A 47 11.17 6.38 -5.32
CA ILE A 47 12.54 6.09 -5.79
C ILE A 47 13.53 5.73 -4.68
N GLU A 48 13.20 6.12 -3.45
CA GLU A 48 14.01 5.83 -2.27
C GLU A 48 14.01 4.34 -1.89
N ALA A 49 13.05 3.56 -2.39
CA ALA A 49 12.94 2.13 -2.13
C ALA A 49 14.17 1.36 -2.66
N ALA A 50 14.74 1.79 -3.79
CA ALA A 50 15.99 1.24 -4.34
C ALA A 50 17.17 1.30 -3.35
N GLU A 51 17.14 2.25 -2.41
CA GLU A 51 18.14 2.41 -1.35
C GLU A 51 17.62 1.96 0.03
N SER A 52 16.50 1.23 0.10
CA SER A 52 15.85 0.81 1.34
C SER A 52 15.50 1.98 2.28
N LYS A 53 15.26 3.17 1.74
CA LYS A 53 14.92 4.38 2.49
C LYS A 53 13.40 4.62 2.47
N PRO A 54 12.84 5.29 3.51
CA PRO A 54 11.43 5.67 3.51
C PRO A 54 11.07 6.57 2.32
N CYS A 55 9.95 6.26 1.66
CA CYS A 55 9.44 7.03 0.53
C CYS A 55 9.26 8.51 0.87
N ARG A 56 9.68 9.40 -0.02
CA ARG A 56 9.47 10.85 0.14
C ARG A 56 8.35 11.32 -0.76
N ILE A 57 7.21 11.61 -0.17
CA ILE A 57 6.02 12.07 -0.90
C ILE A 57 5.86 13.58 -0.73
N LYS A 58 5.86 14.27 -1.87
CA LYS A 58 5.59 15.71 -1.94
C LYS A 58 4.10 16.00 -1.71
N GLN A 59 3.78 17.13 -1.09
CA GLN A 59 2.41 17.57 -0.82
C GLN A 59 2.11 18.89 -1.56
N PRO A 60 0.88 19.08 -2.08
CA PRO A 60 -0.13 18.06 -2.32
C PRO A 60 0.26 17.15 -3.49
N SER A 61 -0.15 15.89 -3.45
CA SER A 61 0.07 14.95 -4.55
C SER A 61 -0.96 13.82 -4.54
N LYS A 62 -0.85 12.91 -5.51
CA LYS A 62 -1.49 11.59 -5.47
C LYS A 62 -0.39 10.55 -5.34
N ALA A 63 -0.54 9.65 -4.40
CA ALA A 63 0.32 8.48 -4.24
C ALA A 63 -0.54 7.22 -4.29
N SER A 64 -0.03 6.14 -4.85
CA SER A 64 -0.71 4.84 -4.80
C SER A 64 0.02 3.89 -3.88
N ILE A 65 -0.74 3.08 -3.15
CA ILE A 65 -0.24 2.01 -2.29
C ILE A 65 -0.88 0.71 -2.76
N SER A 66 -0.07 -0.33 -2.90
CA SER A 66 -0.57 -1.68 -3.13
C SER A 66 0.20 -2.69 -2.32
N PHE A 67 -0.41 -3.83 -2.04
CA PHE A 67 0.27 -4.93 -1.38
C PHE A 67 -0.36 -6.25 -1.78
N ASP A 68 0.46 -7.28 -1.78
CA ASP A 68 0.01 -8.65 -1.99
C ASP A 68 -0.16 -9.34 -0.65
N TYR A 69 -1.30 -10.00 -0.48
CA TYR A 69 -1.63 -10.70 0.76
C TYR A 69 -2.23 -12.08 0.48
N THR A 70 -2.08 -12.97 1.45
CA THR A 70 -2.82 -14.23 1.52
C THR A 70 -3.50 -14.30 2.87
N ALA A 71 -4.83 -14.20 2.86
CA ALA A 71 -5.64 -14.36 4.07
C ALA A 71 -5.83 -15.84 4.39
N ASN A 72 -5.90 -16.18 5.67
CA ASN A 72 -6.29 -17.48 6.20
C ASN A 72 -7.74 -17.45 6.73
N PHE A 73 -8.47 -16.39 6.40
CA PHE A 73 -9.85 -16.16 6.78
C PHE A 73 -10.71 -15.91 5.54
N GLN A 74 -12.02 -16.12 5.72
CA GLN A 74 -13.01 -15.75 4.72
C GLN A 74 -13.66 -14.41 5.06
N GLY A 75 -14.18 -13.71 4.06
CA GLY A 75 -14.97 -12.50 4.27
C GLY A 75 -15.67 -12.01 3.02
N ASP A 76 -17.00 -11.89 3.08
CA ASP A 76 -17.81 -11.31 1.99
C ASP A 76 -17.59 -9.81 1.84
N THR A 77 -17.25 -9.16 2.97
CA THR A 77 -16.89 -7.74 3.05
C THR A 77 -15.57 -7.60 3.76
N LEU A 78 -14.74 -6.68 3.29
CA LEU A 78 -13.50 -6.27 3.94
C LEU A 78 -13.47 -4.77 4.17
N GLU A 79 -12.89 -4.39 5.30
CA GLU A 79 -12.51 -3.01 5.59
C GLU A 79 -10.99 -2.82 5.55
N SER A 80 -10.54 -1.63 5.17
CA SER A 80 -9.12 -1.26 5.22
C SER A 80 -8.94 0.19 5.66
N CYS A 81 -7.88 0.45 6.43
CA CYS A 81 -7.51 1.80 6.81
C CYS A 81 -6.01 1.89 7.13
N ALA A 82 -5.40 3.01 6.74
CA ALA A 82 -4.08 3.39 7.17
C ALA A 82 -4.17 4.18 8.49
N TYR A 83 -3.24 3.93 9.41
CA TYR A 83 -3.13 4.61 10.69
C TYR A 83 -1.74 5.21 10.84
N TRP A 84 -1.67 6.46 11.30
CA TRP A 84 -0.43 6.99 11.85
C TRP A 84 -0.26 6.44 13.26
N THR A 85 0.70 5.54 13.45
CA THR A 85 1.00 4.98 14.76
C THR A 85 1.99 5.85 15.53
N SER A 86 1.71 6.03 16.82
CA SER A 86 2.57 6.71 17.80
C SER A 86 2.70 5.83 19.05
N LYS A 87 3.55 6.20 20.01
CA LYS A 87 3.68 5.44 21.27
C LYS A 87 2.40 5.39 22.11
N VAL A 88 1.44 6.29 21.85
CA VAL A 88 0.27 6.49 22.72
C VAL A 88 -1.03 6.09 22.01
N ILE A 89 -1.17 6.40 20.73
CA ILE A 89 -2.40 6.17 19.98
C ILE A 89 -2.14 5.97 18.48
N ASP A 90 -2.95 5.10 17.86
CA ASP A 90 -3.06 4.93 16.42
C ASP A 90 -4.15 5.87 15.88
N LEU A 91 -3.77 6.83 15.03
CA LEU A 91 -4.69 7.81 14.46
C LEU A 91 -5.05 7.43 13.02
N PRO A 92 -6.32 7.20 12.67
CA PRO A 92 -6.71 6.79 11.33
C PRO A 92 -6.46 7.90 10.31
N LEU A 93 -6.15 7.52 9.07
CA LEU A 93 -6.03 8.42 7.94
C LEU A 93 -7.40 9.05 7.62
N PRO A 94 -7.57 10.36 7.80
CA PRO A 94 -8.87 11.00 7.59
C PRO A 94 -9.31 10.92 6.12
N GLY A 95 -10.57 10.55 5.90
CA GLY A 95 -11.20 10.59 4.56
C GLY A 95 -10.83 9.44 3.62
N MET A 96 -10.07 8.43 4.09
CA MET A 96 -9.86 7.20 3.33
C MET A 96 -11.15 6.38 3.30
N ASP A 97 -11.55 5.92 2.11
CA ASP A 97 -12.64 4.95 1.97
C ASP A 97 -12.21 3.63 2.62
N ARG A 98 -13.06 3.13 3.53
CA ARG A 98 -12.78 1.89 4.26
C ARG A 98 -13.24 0.66 3.52
N ASN A 99 -14.15 0.77 2.54
CA ASN A 99 -14.63 -0.39 1.81
C ASN A 99 -13.51 -0.98 0.94
N ALA A 100 -12.81 -1.99 1.47
CA ALA A 100 -11.67 -2.58 0.78
C ALA A 100 -12.09 -3.40 -0.44
N CYS A 101 -13.34 -3.88 -0.50
CA CYS A 101 -13.86 -4.61 -1.66
C CYS A 101 -13.98 -3.74 -2.93
N ALA A 102 -13.87 -2.41 -2.80
CA ALA A 102 -13.72 -1.52 -3.95
C ALA A 102 -12.30 -1.57 -4.56
N THR A 103 -11.33 -2.10 -3.82
CA THR A 103 -9.88 -2.04 -4.08
C THR A 103 -9.18 -3.40 -4.10
N THR A 104 -9.88 -4.47 -3.72
CA THR A 104 -9.43 -5.87 -3.78
C THR A 104 -10.64 -6.78 -4.03
N THR A 105 -10.41 -8.00 -4.48
CA THR A 105 -11.48 -8.94 -4.83
C THR A 105 -12.15 -9.51 -3.59
N CYS A 106 -13.47 -9.36 -3.49
CA CYS A 106 -14.32 -10.02 -2.49
C CYS A 106 -15.29 -11.02 -3.16
N PRO A 107 -15.69 -12.11 -2.47
CA PRO A 107 -15.29 -12.49 -1.12
C PRO A 107 -13.81 -12.93 -1.07
N VAL A 108 -13.12 -12.60 0.01
CA VAL A 108 -11.78 -13.13 0.26
C VAL A 108 -11.88 -14.58 0.72
N GLN A 109 -11.03 -15.42 0.15
CA GLN A 109 -11.00 -16.86 0.41
C GLN A 109 -9.67 -17.26 1.06
N PRO A 110 -9.69 -18.15 2.08
CA PRO A 110 -8.48 -18.64 2.71
C PRO A 110 -7.49 -19.26 1.72
N GLY A 111 -6.20 -18.94 1.87
CA GLY A 111 -5.11 -19.49 1.06
C GLY A 111 -4.97 -18.88 -0.34
N GLN A 112 -5.87 -17.98 -0.76
CA GLN A 112 -5.76 -17.31 -2.05
C GLN A 112 -4.86 -16.08 -1.94
N LYS A 113 -3.84 -16.00 -2.80
CA LYS A 113 -3.03 -14.78 -2.96
C LYS A 113 -3.84 -13.73 -3.75
N GLN A 114 -3.94 -12.53 -3.20
CA GLN A 114 -4.67 -11.40 -3.77
C GLN A 114 -3.84 -10.12 -3.66
N THR A 115 -4.20 -9.13 -4.48
CA THR A 115 -3.58 -7.79 -4.44
C THR A 115 -4.63 -6.77 -4.01
N TYR A 116 -4.24 -5.92 -3.07
CA TYR A 116 -4.96 -4.71 -2.71
C TYR A 116 -4.28 -3.52 -3.40
N HIS A 117 -5.06 -2.58 -3.96
CA HIS A 117 -4.51 -1.36 -4.56
C HIS A 117 -5.43 -0.15 -4.32
N ILE A 118 -4.85 0.95 -3.84
CA ILE A 118 -5.56 2.22 -3.65
C ILE A 118 -4.72 3.42 -4.08
N GLU A 119 -5.37 4.40 -4.69
CA GLU A 119 -4.82 5.75 -4.89
C GLU A 119 -5.30 6.69 -3.78
N LEU A 120 -4.36 7.40 -3.14
CA LEU A 120 -4.63 8.31 -2.04
C LEU A 120 -4.25 9.75 -2.40
N PRO A 121 -5.18 10.72 -2.28
CA PRO A 121 -4.85 12.13 -2.36
C PRO A 121 -4.14 12.57 -1.06
N ILE A 122 -2.89 13.03 -1.19
CA ILE A 122 -2.10 13.53 -0.07
C ILE A 122 -2.35 15.04 0.06
N SER A 123 -3.10 15.42 1.09
CA SER A 123 -3.41 16.82 1.38
C SER A 123 -2.20 17.61 1.89
N LYS A 124 -2.12 18.89 1.50
CA LYS A 124 -1.18 19.88 2.05
C LYS A 124 -1.39 20.18 3.54
N THR A 125 -2.53 19.78 4.11
CA THR A 125 -2.86 19.99 5.53
C THR A 125 -2.15 19.00 6.45
N PHE A 126 -1.66 17.87 5.93
CA PHE A 126 -0.88 16.93 6.71
C PHE A 126 0.50 17.52 7.05
N PRO A 127 0.95 17.50 8.31
CA PRO A 127 2.27 17.99 8.68
C PRO A 127 3.42 17.32 7.90
N SER A 128 4.40 18.10 7.47
CA SER A 128 5.61 17.56 6.86
C SER A 128 6.50 16.92 7.93
N LYS A 129 6.52 15.59 7.99
CA LYS A 129 7.33 14.78 8.91
C LYS A 129 7.43 13.34 8.40
N THR A 130 8.19 12.51 9.11
CA THR A 130 8.15 11.06 8.93
C THR A 130 6.98 10.47 9.71
N TYR A 131 6.21 9.63 9.04
CA TYR A 131 5.09 8.87 9.57
C TYR A 131 5.48 7.39 9.64
N LYS A 132 5.21 6.75 10.78
CA LYS A 132 5.12 5.30 10.87
C LYS A 132 3.66 4.94 10.56
N VAL A 133 3.43 4.33 9.41
CA VAL A 133 2.10 4.01 8.88
C VAL A 133 1.81 2.55 9.15
N LYS A 134 0.82 2.28 10.00
CA LYS A 134 0.25 0.95 10.21
C LYS A 134 -0.92 0.77 9.28
N TRP A 135 -0.86 -0.21 8.39
CA TRP A 135 -1.96 -0.54 7.49
C TRP A 135 -2.70 -1.74 8.03
N ARG A 136 -4.05 -1.68 8.04
CA ARG A 136 -4.91 -2.81 8.42
C ARG A 136 -5.87 -3.14 7.27
N LEU A 137 -6.16 -4.42 7.09
CA LEU A 137 -7.20 -4.97 6.22
C LEU A 137 -7.90 -6.09 7.01
N TRP A 138 -9.20 -6.01 7.26
CA TRP A 138 -9.89 -6.93 8.17
C TRP A 138 -11.31 -7.31 7.72
N ASN A 139 -11.77 -8.47 8.16
CA ASN A 139 -13.16 -8.90 8.00
C ASN A 139 -14.02 -8.50 9.21
N VAL A 140 -15.32 -8.82 9.17
CA VAL A 140 -16.28 -8.48 10.24
C VAL A 140 -16.02 -9.21 11.56
N GLN A 141 -15.18 -10.26 11.56
CA GLN A 141 -14.72 -10.99 12.73
C GLN A 141 -13.39 -10.46 13.27
N GLU A 142 -12.90 -9.32 12.75
CA GLU A 142 -11.61 -8.69 13.12
C GLU A 142 -10.38 -9.59 12.87
N GLN A 143 -10.50 -10.57 11.97
CA GLN A 143 -9.35 -11.27 11.43
C GLN A 143 -8.69 -10.36 10.40
N GLU A 144 -7.37 -10.16 10.52
CA GLU A 144 -6.71 -9.09 9.77
C GLU A 144 -5.38 -9.46 9.13
N CYS A 145 -5.07 -8.71 8.08
CA CYS A 145 -3.71 -8.46 7.61
C CYS A 145 -3.23 -7.12 8.18
N CYS A 146 -2.00 -7.08 8.69
CA CYS A 146 -1.42 -5.85 9.25
C CYS A 146 0.07 -5.77 8.98
N PHE A 147 0.52 -4.60 8.55
CA PHE A 147 1.95 -4.28 8.37
C PHE A 147 2.22 -2.81 8.67
N ILE A 148 3.49 -2.48 8.88
CA ILE A 148 3.93 -1.14 9.22
C ILE A 148 5.09 -0.72 8.34
N PHE A 149 5.05 0.49 7.79
CA PHE A 149 6.17 1.06 7.03
C PHE A 149 6.37 2.54 7.34
N GLN A 150 7.48 3.10 6.89
CA GLN A 150 7.79 4.51 7.08
C GLN A 150 7.63 5.31 5.78
N LEU A 151 7.09 6.51 5.91
CA LEU A 151 6.85 7.44 4.82
C LEU A 151 7.15 8.86 5.29
N LYS A 152 7.85 9.66 4.48
CA LYS A 152 8.13 11.06 4.76
C LYS A 152 7.28 11.97 3.88
N LEU A 153 6.49 12.83 4.51
CA LEU A 153 5.79 13.91 3.82
C LEU A 153 6.62 15.19 3.81
N HIS A 154 6.63 15.90 2.67
CA HIS A 154 7.29 17.20 2.54
C HIS A 154 6.55 18.12 1.56
N LYS A 155 6.83 19.43 1.65
CA LYS A 155 6.33 20.46 0.72
C LYS A 155 7.03 20.40 -0.64
#